data_AF-A0A286XD56-F1
#
_entry.id   AF-A0A286XD56-F1
#
_cell.length_a   1.000
_cell.length_b   1.000
_cell.length_c   1.000
_cell.angle_alpha   90.00
_cell.angle_beta   90.00
_cell.angle_gamma   90.00
#
_symmetry.space_group_name_H-M   'P 1'
#
loop_
_entity.id
_entity.type
_entity.pdbx_description
1 polymer ?
#
loop_
_entity_poly.entity_id
_entity_poly.type
_entity_poly.pdbx_seq_one_letter_code
_entity_poly.pdbx_strand_id
1 'polypeptide(L)'
;MAASMGPVKFWRPGTEGPGVSITEERQSVTENSGTTIVYNPYAALSIEQQRQKLPVFKLRNHILYLIENYQTVVIVGETGCGKSTQIPQYLAEAGWTAEGRVVGVTQPRRVAAVTKFRDFFNLNETSDPTRDTCVILTVEGRTFPVDIFYLQSPVPDYIKSTVETVVKIHQTEGDGDILAFLTGQEEVETVVSMLIEQARALARTGMKRHLRV
;
A
#
# COMPACT_ATOMS: atom_id res chain seq x y z
N MET A 1 30.53 17.81 -29.47
CA MET A 1 31.24 17.10 -28.39
C MET A 1 30.29 17.01 -27.20
N ALA A 2 29.84 15.81 -26.83
CA ALA A 2 28.92 15.61 -25.70
C ALA A 2 29.71 15.47 -24.39
N ALA A 3 29.41 16.30 -23.40
CA ALA A 3 30.03 16.25 -22.09
C ALA A 3 29.47 15.08 -21.27
N SER A 4 30.34 14.28 -20.64
CA SER A 4 29.97 13.18 -19.77
C SER A 4 29.35 13.72 -18.47
N MET A 5 28.10 13.34 -18.18
CA MET A 5 27.49 13.62 -16.88
C MET A 5 27.97 12.58 -15.86
N GLY A 6 28.61 13.05 -14.78
CA GLY A 6 29.07 12.21 -13.67
C GLY A 6 27.91 11.65 -12.84
N PRO A 7 28.19 10.71 -11.91
CA PRO A 7 27.18 10.02 -11.13
C PRO A 7 26.37 10.99 -10.24
N VAL A 8 25.05 10.89 -10.33
CA VAL A 8 24.11 11.66 -9.51
C VAL A 8 24.32 11.31 -8.04
N LYS A 9 24.69 12.31 -7.24
CA LYS A 9 24.85 12.21 -5.79
C LYS A 9 23.45 12.35 -5.18
N PHE A 10 23.11 11.66 -4.09
CA PHE A 10 21.81 11.79 -3.43
C PHE A 10 21.92 12.74 -2.22
N TRP A 11 20.86 13.50 -1.94
CA TRP A 11 20.79 14.45 -0.83
C TRP A 11 19.99 13.87 0.36
N ARG A 12 20.36 14.23 1.59
CA ARG A 12 19.75 13.72 2.83
C ARG A 12 18.70 14.70 3.38
N PRO A 13 17.64 14.23 4.08
CA PRO A 13 16.63 15.09 4.68
C PRO A 13 17.20 16.15 5.64
N GLY A 14 16.76 17.41 5.54
CA GLY A 14 17.16 18.53 6.40
C GLY A 14 17.15 19.94 5.78
N THR A 15 16.60 20.11 4.59
CA THR A 15 16.75 21.35 3.78
C THR A 15 15.46 21.64 3.01
N GLU A 16 15.02 22.90 3.04
CA GLU A 16 13.71 23.34 2.57
C GLU A 16 13.58 23.34 1.04
N GLY A 17 12.42 22.89 0.53
CA GLY A 17 12.09 22.85 -0.90
C GLY A 17 10.77 23.58 -1.22
N PRO A 18 10.61 24.17 -2.42
CA PRO A 18 9.41 24.93 -2.76
C PRO A 18 8.33 24.09 -3.50
N GLY A 19 7.14 24.14 -2.90
CA GLY A 19 5.76 24.03 -3.42
C GLY A 19 5.45 23.39 -4.78
N VAL A 20 4.55 22.40 -4.76
CA VAL A 20 3.82 21.84 -5.92
C VAL A 20 2.32 21.90 -5.67
N SER A 21 1.54 22.33 -6.66
CA SER A 21 0.08 22.11 -6.71
C SER A 21 -0.27 21.08 -7.78
N ILE A 22 -1.15 20.15 -7.43
CA ILE A 22 -1.52 18.93 -8.17
C ILE A 22 -2.97 19.07 -8.67
N THR A 23 -3.29 18.51 -9.85
CA THR A 23 -4.66 18.07 -10.17
C THR A 23 -4.66 16.78 -10.99
N GLU A 24 -5.46 15.82 -10.54
CA GLU A 24 -5.61 14.43 -11.01
C GLU A 24 -6.72 14.30 -12.07
N GLU A 25 -6.64 13.28 -12.95
CA GLU A 25 -7.53 12.10 -12.96
C GLU A 25 -7.30 11.25 -14.23
N ARG A 26 -7.08 9.93 -14.06
CA ARG A 26 -7.06 8.93 -15.14
C ARG A 26 -8.11 7.85 -14.90
N GLN A 27 -8.75 7.43 -16.00
CA GLN A 27 -9.62 6.26 -16.11
C GLN A 27 -8.80 5.03 -16.52
N SER A 28 -9.21 3.86 -16.03
CA SER A 28 -8.52 2.57 -16.10
C SER A 28 -8.78 1.79 -17.39
N VAL A 29 -7.77 1.08 -17.92
CA VAL A 29 -7.95 0.05 -18.96
C VAL A 29 -7.31 -1.28 -18.53
N THR A 30 -8.19 -2.27 -18.57
CA THR A 30 -8.10 -3.69 -18.96
C THR A 30 -6.85 -4.53 -18.66
N GLU A 31 -7.16 -5.66 -18.01
CA GLU A 31 -6.33 -6.77 -17.58
C GLU A 31 -5.49 -7.40 -18.70
N ASN A 32 -4.19 -7.54 -18.46
CA ASN A 32 -3.33 -8.49 -19.17
C ASN A 32 -2.85 -9.54 -18.14
N SER A 33 -2.96 -10.82 -18.50
CA SER A 33 -2.70 -11.99 -17.65
C SER A 33 -1.20 -12.18 -17.34
N GLY A 34 -0.58 -11.20 -16.69
CA GLY A 34 0.71 -11.35 -16.02
C GLY A 34 0.48 -12.09 -14.70
N THR A 35 1.27 -13.13 -14.43
CA THR A 35 1.27 -13.80 -13.13
C THR A 35 1.57 -12.76 -12.07
N THR A 36 0.58 -12.36 -11.27
CA THR A 36 0.80 -11.53 -10.11
C THR A 36 1.69 -12.32 -9.14
N ILE A 37 2.99 -12.03 -9.13
CA ILE A 37 3.90 -12.60 -8.14
C ILE A 37 3.55 -11.91 -6.82
N VAL A 38 2.71 -12.56 -6.02
CA VAL A 38 2.41 -12.12 -4.67
C VAL A 38 3.52 -12.66 -3.78
N TYR A 39 4.43 -11.80 -3.30
CA TYR A 39 5.38 -12.18 -2.26
C TYR A 39 4.62 -12.48 -0.96
N ASN A 40 4.33 -13.76 -0.74
CA ASN A 40 3.76 -14.28 0.48
C ASN A 40 4.77 -15.27 1.09
N PRO A 41 5.56 -14.87 2.10
CA PRO A 41 6.54 -15.76 2.73
C PRO A 41 5.87 -16.97 3.43
N TYR A 42 4.55 -16.94 3.58
CA TYR A 42 3.75 -17.99 4.19
C TYR A 42 2.93 -18.79 3.17
N ALA A 43 3.24 -18.70 1.87
CA ALA A 43 2.50 -19.38 0.81
C ALA A 43 2.40 -20.91 1.00
N ALA A 44 3.39 -21.52 1.67
CA ALA A 44 3.41 -22.95 1.98
C ALA A 44 2.48 -23.35 3.15
N LEU A 45 1.97 -22.39 3.91
CA LEU A 45 1.03 -22.64 5.02
C LEU A 45 -0.40 -22.71 4.51
N SER A 46 -1.30 -23.35 5.26
CA SER A 46 -2.73 -23.31 4.95
C SER A 46 -3.26 -21.88 5.02
N ILE A 47 -4.33 -21.56 4.27
CA ILE A 47 -4.97 -20.23 4.30
C ILE A 47 -5.34 -19.82 5.73
N GLU A 48 -5.81 -20.76 6.54
CA GLU A 48 -6.13 -20.52 7.95
C GLU A 48 -4.89 -20.09 8.75
N GLN A 49 -3.78 -20.82 8.62
CA GLN A 49 -2.52 -20.48 9.30
C GLN A 49 -1.95 -19.14 8.82
N GLN A 50 -2.10 -18.81 7.53
CA GLN A 50 -1.70 -17.51 6.98
C GLN A 50 -2.52 -16.37 7.59
N ARG A 51 -3.84 -16.56 7.71
CA ARG A 51 -4.75 -15.58 8.34
C ARG A 51 -4.38 -15.29 9.79
N GLN A 52 -4.01 -16.33 10.55
CA GLN A 52 -3.57 -16.20 11.94
C GLN A 52 -2.27 -15.39 12.08
N LYS A 53 -1.47 -15.26 11.02
CA LYS A 53 -0.26 -14.44 11.00
C LYS A 53 -0.54 -12.96 10.73
N LEU A 54 -1.74 -12.57 10.29
CA LEU A 54 -2.04 -11.16 10.05
C LEU A 54 -2.11 -10.39 11.38
N PRO A 55 -1.59 -9.14 11.45
CA PRO A 55 -1.56 -8.37 12.70
C PRO A 55 -2.94 -8.23 13.37
N VAL A 56 -4.01 -8.03 12.59
CA VAL A 56 -5.38 -7.89 13.10
C VAL A 56 -5.88 -9.13 13.85
N PHE A 57 -5.33 -10.32 13.58
CA PHE A 57 -5.78 -11.57 14.23
C PHE A 57 -5.60 -11.52 15.75
N LYS A 58 -4.51 -10.91 16.23
CA LYS A 58 -4.24 -10.75 17.67
C LYS A 58 -5.35 -9.96 18.40
N LEU A 59 -6.07 -9.13 17.68
CA LEU A 59 -7.11 -8.25 18.21
C LEU A 59 -8.53 -8.77 17.92
N ARG A 60 -8.68 -9.99 17.36
CA ARG A 60 -10.00 -10.56 17.01
C ARG A 60 -11.02 -10.44 18.15
N ASN A 61 -10.67 -10.90 19.35
CA ASN A 61 -11.59 -10.88 20.49
C ASN A 61 -11.88 -9.44 20.97
N HIS A 62 -10.89 -8.55 20.92
CA HIS A 62 -11.09 -7.14 21.27
C HIS A 62 -12.02 -6.45 20.27
N ILE A 63 -11.88 -6.74 18.96
CA ILE A 63 -12.76 -6.23 17.91
C ILE A 63 -14.20 -6.66 18.17
N LEU A 64 -14.43 -7.96 18.41
CA LEU A 64 -15.78 -8.48 18.68
C LEU A 64 -16.39 -7.83 19.92
N TYR A 65 -15.62 -7.74 21.02
CA TYR A 65 -16.07 -7.04 22.23
C TYR A 65 -16.45 -5.58 21.95
N LEU A 66 -15.62 -4.81 21.24
CA LEU A 66 -15.94 -3.41 20.96
C LEU A 66 -17.17 -3.25 20.06
N ILE A 67 -17.37 -4.14 19.09
CA ILE A 67 -18.54 -4.11 18.21
C ILE A 67 -19.82 -4.48 18.97
N GLU A 68 -19.74 -5.32 19.99
CA GLU A 68 -20.88 -5.62 20.87
C GLU A 68 -21.23 -4.47 21.82
N ASN A 69 -20.24 -3.66 22.23
CA ASN A 69 -20.42 -2.63 23.27
C ASN A 69 -20.61 -1.22 22.72
N TYR A 70 -20.19 -0.93 21.48
CA TYR A 70 -20.25 0.40 20.88
C TYR A 70 -21.05 0.37 19.59
N GLN A 71 -21.89 1.38 19.39
CA GLN A 71 -22.65 1.55 18.15
C GLN A 71 -21.74 1.78 16.94
N THR A 72 -20.61 2.47 17.14
CA THR A 72 -19.61 2.70 16.10
C THR A 72 -18.21 2.33 16.59
N VAL A 73 -17.48 1.56 15.79
CA VAL A 73 -16.07 1.24 16.03
C VAL A 73 -15.24 1.70 14.84
N VAL A 74 -14.30 2.60 15.09
CA VAL A 74 -13.35 3.08 14.07
C VAL A 74 -12.07 2.26 14.20
N ILE A 75 -11.83 1.37 13.24
CA ILE A 75 -10.63 0.52 13.24
C ILE A 75 -9.56 1.14 12.34
N VAL A 76 -8.48 1.59 12.96
CA VAL A 76 -7.34 2.23 12.31
C VAL A 76 -6.23 1.20 12.17
N GLY A 77 -5.53 1.20 11.06
CA GLY A 77 -4.34 0.39 10.91
C GLY A 77 -3.75 0.54 9.52
N GLU A 78 -2.50 0.15 9.35
CA GLU A 78 -1.79 0.27 8.09
C GLU A 78 -2.33 -0.67 7.00
N THR A 79 -2.03 -0.36 5.75
CA THR A 79 -2.28 -1.28 4.63
C THR A 79 -1.55 -2.60 4.88
N GLY A 80 -2.20 -3.73 4.57
CA GLY A 80 -1.62 -5.05 4.78
C GLY A 80 -1.77 -5.62 6.19
N CYS A 81 -2.31 -4.89 7.18
CA CYS A 81 -2.54 -5.45 8.52
C CYS A 81 -3.73 -6.44 8.60
N GLY A 82 -4.52 -6.54 7.53
CA GLY A 82 -5.59 -7.54 7.37
C GLY A 82 -7.03 -7.07 7.61
N LYS A 83 -7.26 -5.76 7.84
CA LYS A 83 -8.59 -5.19 8.20
C LYS A 83 -9.73 -5.64 7.29
N SER A 84 -9.75 -5.17 6.05
CA SER A 84 -10.85 -5.43 5.10
C SER A 84 -10.96 -6.90 4.70
N THR A 85 -9.89 -7.68 4.90
CA THR A 85 -9.88 -9.11 4.58
C THR A 85 -10.43 -9.95 5.73
N GLN A 86 -10.16 -9.61 6.99
CA GLN A 86 -10.43 -10.47 8.14
C GLN A 86 -11.65 -10.05 8.96
N ILE A 87 -11.89 -8.75 9.14
CA ILE A 87 -12.97 -8.26 10.02
C ILE A 87 -14.35 -8.75 9.55
N PRO A 88 -14.71 -8.70 8.25
CA PRO A 88 -15.99 -9.25 7.80
C PRO A 88 -16.15 -10.74 8.11
N GLN A 89 -15.05 -11.50 8.06
CA GLN A 89 -15.06 -12.93 8.38
C GLN A 89 -15.30 -13.15 9.87
N TYR A 90 -14.66 -12.37 10.75
CA TYR A 90 -14.88 -12.46 12.20
C TYR A 90 -16.34 -12.19 12.57
N LEU A 91 -16.97 -11.20 11.91
CA LEU A 91 -18.38 -10.88 12.12
C LEU A 91 -19.30 -12.01 11.67
N ALA A 92 -19.06 -12.57 10.47
CA ALA A 92 -19.83 -13.70 9.97
C ALA A 92 -19.69 -14.93 10.89
N GLU A 93 -18.46 -15.27 11.30
CA GLU A 93 -18.16 -16.38 12.23
C GLU A 93 -18.78 -16.18 13.62
N ALA A 94 -18.87 -14.94 14.10
CA ALA A 94 -19.51 -14.59 15.38
C ALA A 94 -21.05 -14.53 15.29
N GLY A 95 -21.64 -14.83 14.14
CA GLY A 95 -23.09 -14.91 13.96
C GLY A 95 -23.76 -13.57 13.63
N TRP A 96 -23.02 -12.52 13.28
CA TRP A 96 -23.61 -11.23 12.90
C TRP A 96 -24.39 -11.28 11.57
N THR A 97 -24.19 -12.33 10.79
CA THR A 97 -24.97 -12.63 9.57
C THR A 97 -26.07 -13.66 9.81
N ALA A 98 -26.36 -14.01 11.07
CA ALA A 98 -27.48 -14.89 11.41
C ALA A 98 -28.83 -14.19 11.16
N GLU A 99 -29.89 -14.99 11.04
CA GLU A 99 -31.28 -14.50 10.89
C GLU A 99 -31.50 -13.63 9.64
N GLY A 100 -30.76 -13.92 8.56
CA GLY A 100 -30.88 -13.21 7.29
C GLY A 100 -30.22 -11.83 7.27
N ARG A 101 -29.43 -11.47 8.29
CA ARG A 101 -28.62 -10.25 8.31
C ARG A 101 -27.41 -10.35 7.38
N VAL A 102 -26.96 -9.21 6.87
CA VAL A 102 -25.83 -9.12 5.92
C VAL A 102 -24.80 -8.11 6.42
N VAL A 103 -23.51 -8.43 6.22
CA VAL A 103 -22.40 -7.50 6.43
C VAL A 103 -22.06 -6.81 5.11
N GLY A 104 -22.26 -5.50 5.05
CA GLY A 104 -21.87 -4.67 3.90
C GLY A 104 -20.43 -4.19 4.05
N VAL A 105 -19.60 -4.42 3.03
CA VAL A 105 -18.23 -3.92 2.96
C VAL A 105 -18.14 -2.89 1.84
N THR A 106 -17.75 -1.65 2.17
CA THR A 106 -17.54 -0.57 1.21
C THR A 106 -16.07 -0.18 1.17
N GLN A 107 -15.59 0.31 0.02
CA GLN A 107 -14.21 0.73 -0.17
C GLN A 107 -14.16 2.18 -0.68
N PRO A 108 -14.22 3.18 0.22
CA PRO A 108 -14.09 4.57 -0.19
C PRO A 108 -12.66 4.86 -0.68
N ARG A 109 -12.54 5.64 -1.76
CA ARG A 109 -11.24 6.07 -2.32
C ARG A 109 -10.56 7.20 -1.53
N ARG A 110 -11.29 7.87 -0.62
CA ARG A 110 -10.79 8.91 0.28
C ARG A 110 -11.51 8.83 1.61
N VAL A 111 -10.80 8.99 2.72
CA VAL A 111 -11.37 8.98 4.07
C VAL A 111 -10.94 10.26 4.80
N ALA A 112 -11.84 10.84 5.59
CA ALA A 112 -11.54 11.96 6.47
C ALA A 112 -10.54 11.55 7.57
N ALA A 113 -9.92 12.54 8.23
CA ALA A 113 -9.03 12.28 9.36
C ALA A 113 -9.75 11.42 10.42
N VAL A 114 -9.10 10.34 10.87
CA VAL A 114 -9.62 9.35 11.83
C VAL A 114 -10.32 10.02 13.02
N THR A 115 -9.68 10.99 13.66
CA THR A 115 -10.22 11.67 14.85
C THR A 115 -11.52 12.41 14.52
N LYS A 116 -11.58 13.11 13.38
CA LYS A 116 -12.81 13.79 12.94
C LYS A 116 -13.95 12.80 12.70
N PHE A 117 -13.63 11.59 12.24
CA PHE A 117 -14.61 10.54 12.03
C PHE A 117 -15.16 10.02 13.36
N ARG A 118 -14.31 9.79 14.37
CA ARG A 118 -14.78 9.43 15.71
C ARG A 118 -15.73 10.48 16.26
N ASP A 119 -15.31 11.75 16.23
CA ASP A 119 -16.11 12.85 16.78
C ASP A 119 -17.45 13.00 16.06
N PHE A 120 -17.48 12.79 14.74
CA PHE A 120 -18.71 12.82 13.94
C PHE A 120 -19.71 11.73 14.35
N PHE A 121 -19.24 10.51 14.66
CA PHE A 121 -20.10 9.38 15.05
C PHE A 121 -20.32 9.25 16.56
N ASN A 122 -19.62 10.04 17.37
CA ASN A 122 -19.85 10.05 18.81
C ASN A 122 -21.08 10.88 19.13
N LEU A 123 -22.15 10.23 19.55
CA LEU A 123 -23.42 10.86 19.89
C LEU A 123 -23.50 11.26 21.37
N ASN A 124 -22.38 11.17 22.09
CA ASN A 124 -22.31 11.58 23.49
C ASN A 124 -22.31 13.11 23.62
N GLU A 125 -23.42 13.67 24.08
CA GLU A 125 -23.57 15.10 24.32
C GLU A 125 -23.02 15.57 25.68
N THR A 126 -22.46 14.65 26.49
CA THR A 126 -21.88 15.00 27.81
C THR A 126 -20.38 14.86 27.83
N SER A 127 -19.76 15.40 28.89
CA SER A 127 -18.34 15.22 29.18
C SER A 127 -17.99 13.88 29.83
N ASP A 128 -18.95 12.98 30.06
CA ASP A 128 -18.70 11.66 30.65
C ASP A 128 -18.27 10.65 29.56
N PRO A 129 -17.01 10.19 29.53
CA PRO A 129 -16.51 9.29 28.49
C PRO A 129 -17.16 7.90 28.50
N THR A 130 -17.77 7.48 29.62
CA THR A 130 -18.43 6.18 29.72
C THR A 130 -19.68 6.08 28.85
N ARG A 131 -20.20 7.23 28.39
CA ARG A 131 -21.35 7.33 27.49
C ARG A 131 -20.96 7.49 26.03
N ASP A 132 -19.67 7.39 25.70
CA ASP A 132 -19.21 7.44 24.31
C ASP A 132 -19.81 6.30 23.49
N THR A 133 -20.41 6.64 22.35
CA THR A 133 -21.01 5.66 21.43
C THR A 133 -20.05 5.23 20.33
N CYS A 134 -18.87 5.88 20.27
CA CYS A 134 -17.87 5.69 19.24
C CYS A 134 -16.46 5.54 19.83
N VAL A 135 -15.78 4.45 19.47
CA VAL A 135 -14.43 4.13 19.96
C VAL A 135 -13.44 3.91 18.81
N ILE A 136 -12.18 4.28 19.03
CA ILE A 136 -11.08 3.99 18.09
C ILE A 136 -10.30 2.77 18.58
N LEU A 137 -10.12 1.79 17.70
CA LEU A 137 -9.17 0.69 17.89
C LEU A 137 -8.03 0.82 16.87
N THR A 138 -6.80 0.87 17.34
CA THR A 138 -5.60 0.88 16.49
C THR A 138 -5.02 -0.53 16.36
N VAL A 139 -4.81 -0.98 15.13
CA VAL A 139 -4.12 -2.21 14.77
C VAL A 139 -2.73 -1.83 14.30
N GLU A 140 -1.72 -2.14 15.11
CA GLU A 140 -0.32 -1.95 14.73
C GLU A 140 0.02 -2.86 13.54
N GLY A 141 0.57 -2.25 12.50
CA GLY A 141 1.05 -2.97 11.32
C GLY A 141 2.44 -3.56 11.53
N ARG A 142 3.00 -4.08 10.45
CA ARG A 142 4.41 -4.47 10.38
C ARG A 142 5.10 -3.46 9.48
N THR A 143 5.47 -2.31 10.02
CA THR A 143 6.36 -1.41 9.30
C THR A 143 7.78 -1.93 9.42
N PHE A 144 8.43 -2.02 8.27
CA PHE A 144 9.88 -2.09 8.21
C PHE A 144 10.39 -0.67 7.92
N PRO A 145 11.55 -0.27 8.48
CA PRO A 145 12.14 1.01 8.15
C PRO A 145 12.38 1.09 6.63
N VAL A 146 12.01 2.22 6.02
CA VAL A 146 12.18 2.48 4.60
C VAL A 146 13.15 3.64 4.43
N ASP A 147 14.24 3.40 3.71
CA ASP A 147 15.17 4.46 3.32
C ASP A 147 14.59 5.26 2.16
N ILE A 148 14.58 6.60 2.30
CA ILE A 148 14.01 7.51 1.30
C ILE A 148 15.14 8.23 0.56
N PHE A 149 15.09 8.15 -0.77
CA PHE A 149 16.04 8.79 -1.67
C PHE A 149 15.36 9.87 -2.50
N TYR A 150 16.04 11.01 -2.66
CA TYR A 150 15.54 12.15 -3.42
C TYR A 150 16.48 12.50 -4.58
N LEU A 151 15.90 12.90 -5.71
CA LEU A 151 16.66 13.52 -6.79
C LEU A 151 17.25 14.85 -6.31
N GLN A 152 18.49 15.15 -6.71
CA GLN A 152 19.10 16.45 -6.42
C GLN A 152 18.48 17.61 -7.20
N SER A 153 18.00 17.33 -8.41
CA SER A 153 17.35 18.30 -9.28
C SER A 153 16.22 17.62 -10.05
N PRO A 154 15.18 18.37 -10.47
CA PRO A 154 14.14 17.85 -11.32
C PRO A 154 14.72 17.24 -12.60
N VAL A 155 14.13 16.13 -13.04
CA VAL A 155 14.46 15.51 -14.33
C VAL A 155 13.49 16.00 -15.40
N PRO A 156 13.96 16.22 -16.64
CA PRO A 156 13.10 16.68 -17.73
C PRO A 156 12.12 15.59 -18.20
N ASP A 157 12.48 14.32 -17.99
CA ASP A 157 11.67 13.16 -18.37
C ASP A 157 11.68 12.14 -17.22
N TYR A 158 10.60 12.13 -16.44
CA TYR A 158 10.46 11.22 -15.32
C TYR A 158 10.13 9.78 -15.76
N ILE A 159 9.59 9.58 -16.96
CA ILE A 159 9.31 8.25 -17.53
C ILE A 159 10.63 7.53 -17.77
N LYS A 160 11.55 8.18 -18.49
CA LYS A 160 12.90 7.65 -18.70
C LYS A 160 13.65 7.48 -17.38
N SER A 161 13.60 8.48 -16.50
CA SER A 161 14.25 8.39 -15.18
C SER A 161 13.70 7.23 -14.32
N THR A 162 12.42 6.89 -14.47
CA THR A 162 11.81 5.74 -13.78
C THR A 162 12.43 4.44 -14.28
N VAL A 163 12.51 4.25 -15.60
CA VAL A 163 13.14 3.07 -16.22
C VAL A 163 14.60 2.91 -15.78
N GLU A 164 15.38 4.00 -15.83
CA GLU A 164 16.78 4.00 -15.41
C GLU A 164 16.93 3.64 -13.92
N THR A 165 16.03 4.15 -13.06
CA THR A 165 16.03 3.85 -11.63
C THR A 165 15.68 2.40 -11.35
N VAL A 166 14.67 1.85 -12.02
CA VAL A 166 14.27 0.43 -11.90
C VAL A 166 15.43 -0.49 -12.31
N VAL A 167 16.07 -0.21 -13.44
CA VAL A 167 17.23 -0.99 -13.92
C VAL A 167 18.39 -0.89 -12.94
N LYS A 168 18.66 0.30 -12.40
CA LYS A 168 19.70 0.50 -11.39
C LYS A 168 19.42 -0.31 -10.13
N ILE A 169 18.21 -0.23 -9.57
CA ILE A 169 17.81 -1.02 -8.38
C ILE A 169 18.00 -2.51 -8.64
N HIS A 170 17.52 -3.02 -9.77
CA HIS A 170 17.67 -4.43 -10.16
C HIS A 170 19.14 -4.89 -10.20
N GLN A 171 20.04 -3.99 -10.62
CA GLN A 171 21.47 -4.28 -10.73
C GLN A 171 22.22 -4.17 -9.40
N THR A 172 21.84 -3.22 -8.53
CA THR A 172 22.61 -2.89 -7.32
C THR A 172 22.04 -3.47 -6.04
N GLU A 173 20.72 -3.63 -5.94
CA GLU A 173 20.05 -4.08 -4.73
C GLU A 173 19.88 -5.61 -4.66
N GLY A 174 19.46 -6.11 -3.50
CA GLY A 174 19.13 -7.52 -3.29
C GLY A 174 17.85 -7.96 -4.00
N ASP A 175 17.50 -9.23 -3.87
CA ASP A 175 16.27 -9.77 -4.45
C ASP A 175 15.03 -9.12 -3.81
N GLY A 176 14.08 -8.68 -4.65
CA GLY A 176 12.84 -8.05 -4.23
C GLY A 176 12.06 -7.51 -5.43
N ASP A 177 10.76 -7.28 -5.24
CA ASP A 177 9.91 -6.69 -6.26
C ASP A 177 10.04 -5.16 -6.26
N ILE A 178 9.87 -4.54 -7.44
CA ILE A 178 9.92 -3.09 -7.61
C ILE A 178 8.51 -2.59 -7.95
N LEU A 179 7.97 -1.70 -7.12
CA LEU A 179 6.70 -1.03 -7.37
C LEU A 179 6.96 0.40 -7.86
N ALA A 180 6.59 0.69 -9.10
CA ALA A 180 6.69 2.03 -9.70
C ALA A 180 5.30 2.69 -9.79
N PHE A 181 5.21 3.94 -9.37
CA PHE A 181 4.00 4.76 -9.50
C PHE A 181 4.13 5.68 -10.70
N LEU A 182 3.16 5.59 -11.60
CA LEU A 182 3.04 6.42 -12.79
C LEU A 182 1.66 7.05 -12.79
N THR A 183 1.50 8.19 -13.47
CA THR A 183 0.24 8.93 -13.34
C THR A 183 -0.91 8.21 -14.05
N GLY A 184 -0.59 7.17 -14.84
CA GLY A 184 -1.50 6.16 -15.36
C GLY A 184 -1.16 5.65 -16.77
N GLN A 185 -2.17 5.18 -17.51
CA GLN A 185 -1.99 4.06 -18.44
C GLN A 185 -0.96 4.25 -19.55
N GLU A 186 -1.04 5.30 -20.37
CA GLU A 186 -0.11 5.46 -21.51
C GLU A 186 1.36 5.51 -21.05
N GLU A 187 1.61 6.11 -19.89
CA GLU A 187 2.94 6.13 -19.27
C GLU A 187 3.34 4.76 -18.75
N VAL A 188 2.41 4.02 -18.12
CA VAL A 188 2.62 2.64 -17.68
C VAL A 188 3.05 1.76 -18.86
N GLU A 189 2.30 1.81 -19.96
CA GLU A 189 2.61 1.05 -21.17
C GLU A 189 3.97 1.43 -21.75
N THR A 190 4.29 2.73 -21.77
CA THR A 190 5.59 3.23 -22.22
C THR A 190 6.74 2.70 -21.36
N VAL A 191 6.63 2.81 -20.03
CA VAL A 191 7.65 2.31 -19.10
C VAL A 191 7.82 0.80 -19.21
N VAL A 192 6.72 0.04 -19.28
CA VAL A 192 6.75 -1.43 -19.44
C VAL A 192 7.46 -1.81 -20.73
N SER A 193 7.13 -1.15 -21.85
CA SER A 193 7.79 -1.38 -23.14
C SER A 193 9.31 -1.15 -23.06
N MET A 194 9.73 -0.02 -22.49
CA MET A 194 11.14 0.31 -22.31
C MET A 194 11.87 -0.66 -21.37
N LEU A 195 11.22 -1.11 -20.29
CA LEU A 195 11.79 -2.08 -19.36
C LEU A 195 11.96 -3.47 -20.00
N ILE A 196 11.01 -3.92 -20.83
CA ILE A 196 11.13 -5.18 -21.59
C ILE A 196 12.34 -5.11 -22.54
N GLU A 197 12.54 -3.98 -23.21
CA GLU A 197 13.70 -3.78 -24.08
C GLU A 197 15.02 -3.85 -23.30
N GLN A 198 15.10 -3.16 -22.16
CA GLN A 198 16.27 -3.19 -21.27
C GLN A 198 16.52 -4.60 -20.70
N ALA A 199 15.48 -5.32 -20.28
CA ALA A 199 15.59 -6.69 -19.78
C ALA A 199 16.19 -7.63 -20.83
N ARG A 200 15.77 -7.51 -22.10
CA ARG A 200 16.35 -8.27 -23.22
C ARG A 200 17.80 -7.92 -23.50
N ALA A 201 18.17 -6.64 -23.37
CA ALA A 201 19.56 -6.21 -23.50
C ALA A 201 20.44 -6.82 -22.39
N LEU A 202 19.96 -6.80 -21.15
CA LEU A 202 20.67 -7.36 -19.99
C LEU A 202 20.86 -8.88 -20.11
N ALA A 203 19.84 -9.61 -20.58
CA ALA A 203 19.94 -11.05 -20.80
C ALA A 203 21.06 -11.44 -21.80
N ARG A 204 21.30 -10.61 -22.82
CA ARG A 204 22.38 -10.84 -23.81
C ARG A 204 23.77 -10.60 -23.25
N THR A 205 23.90 -9.78 -22.20
CA THR A 205 25.19 -9.46 -21.56
C THR A 205 25.67 -10.53 -20.56
N GLY A 206 24.96 -11.64 -20.41
CA GLY A 206 25.38 -12.76 -19.56
C GLY A 206 25.21 -12.50 -18.05
N MET A 207 24.34 -11.56 -17.68
CA MET A 207 24.12 -11.20 -16.28
C MET A 207 23.31 -12.29 -15.55
N LYS A 208 23.70 -12.62 -14.30
CA LYS A 208 23.10 -13.71 -13.51
C LYS A 208 21.66 -13.45 -13.04
N ARG A 209 21.21 -12.19 -13.00
CA ARG A 209 19.88 -11.79 -12.49
C ARG A 209 18.95 -11.36 -13.63
N HIS A 210 17.91 -12.13 -13.87
CA HIS A 210 16.93 -11.85 -14.93
C HIS A 210 15.88 -10.85 -14.44
N LEU A 211 15.80 -9.68 -15.07
CA LEU A 211 14.73 -8.71 -14.83
C LEU A 211 13.44 -9.26 -15.47
N ARG A 212 12.41 -9.49 -14.65
CA ARG A 212 11.07 -9.86 -15.09
C ARG A 212 10.19 -8.62 -15.03
N VAL A 213 9.52 -8.32 -16.13
CA VAL A 213 8.65 -7.14 -16.32
C VAL A 213 7.25 -7.64 -16.61
#